data_AF-A0A559IX71-F1
#
_entry.id   AF-A0A559IX71-F1
#
_cell.length_a   1.000
_cell.length_b   1.000
_cell.length_c   1.000
_cell.angle_alpha   90.00
_cell.angle_beta   90.00
_cell.angle_gamma   90.00
#
_symmetry.space_group_name_H-M   'P 1'
#
loop_
_entity.id
_entity.type
_entity.pdbx_description
1 polymer ?
#
loop_
_entity_poly.entity_id
_entity_poly.type
_entity_poly.pdbx_seq_one_letter_code
_entity_poly.pdbx_strand_id
1 'polypeptide(L)' 'MFNNEYERIKYYYDCGWATSGQLQLYVKFKVITAAEMQQILGATV' A
#
# COMPACT_ATOMS: atom_id res chain seq x y z
N MET A 1 -6.74 6.87 14.29
CA MET A 1 -6.84 5.41 14.00
C MET A 1 -7.22 5.28 12.54
N PHE A 2 -6.61 4.37 11.79
CA PHE A 2 -6.96 4.13 10.38
C PHE A 2 -8.22 3.27 10.29
N ASN A 3 -9.04 3.46 9.25
CA ASN A 3 -10.31 2.73 9.12
C ASN A 3 -10.12 1.36 8.44
N ASN A 4 -9.04 1.20 7.67
CA ASN A 4 -8.70 -0.03 6.97
C ASN A 4 -7.19 -0.12 6.70
N GLU A 5 -6.75 -1.29 6.23
CA GLU A 5 -5.36 -1.58 5.93
C GLU A 5 -4.79 -0.76 4.77
N TYR A 6 -5.63 -0.46 3.78
CA TYR A 6 -5.24 0.38 2.64
C TYR A 6 -4.83 1.79 3.08
N GLU A 7 -5.64 2.47 3.89
CA GLU A 7 -5.36 3.82 4.40
C GLU A 7 -4.08 3.85 5.24
N ARG A 8 -3.89 2.83 6.09
CA ARG A 8 -2.68 2.70 6.92
C ARG A 8 -1.44 2.57 6.06
N ILE A 9 -1.46 1.65 5.09
CA ILE A 9 -0.30 1.36 4.24
C ILE A 9 -0.01 2.51 3.29
N LYS A 10 -1.04 3.17 2.75
CA LYS A 10 -0.89 4.38 1.96
C LYS A 10 -0.17 5.47 2.76
N TYR A 11 -0.62 5.72 4.00
CA TYR A 11 0.02 6.70 4.87
C TYR A 11 1.49 6.34 5.16
N TYR A 12 1.79 5.07 5.44
CA TYR A 12 3.18 4.62 5.65
C TYR A 12 4.06 4.81 4.42
N TYR A 13 3.52 4.59 3.22
CA TYR A 13 4.23 4.83 1.98
C TYR A 13 4.46 6.34 1.76
N ASP A 14 3.45 7.17 1.96
CA ASP A 14 3.56 8.63 1.86
C ASP A 14 4.58 9.21 2.86
N CYS A 15 4.69 8.63 4.05
CA CYS A 15 5.71 8.98 5.05
C CYS A 15 7.10 8.39 4.77
N GLY A 16 7.26 7.55 3.74
CA GLY A 16 8.51 6.86 3.41
C GLY A 16 8.89 5.73 4.36
N TRP A 17 7.97 5.28 5.22
CA TRP A 17 8.17 4.16 6.15
C TRP A 17 7.95 2.80 5.48
N ALA A 18 7.08 2.77 4.48
CA ALA A 18 6.89 1.62 3.61
C ALA A 18 7.53 1.89 2.24
N THR A 19 8.25 0.90 1.72
CA THR A 19 8.82 0.94 0.37
C THR A 19 7.94 0.17 -0.63
N SER A 20 8.16 0.38 -1.93
CA SER A 20 7.46 -0.38 -2.98
C SER A 20 7.63 -1.90 -2.86
N GLY A 21 8.80 -2.37 -2.42
CA GLY A 21 9.03 -3.78 -2.12
C GLY A 21 8.18 -4.29 -0.95
N GLN A 22 7.96 -3.47 0.09
CA GLN A 22 7.05 -3.82 1.18
C GLN A 22 5.59 -3.84 0.73
N LEU A 23 5.18 -2.95 -0.18
CA LEU A 23 3.84 -3.01 -0.79
C LEU A 23 3.59 -4.33 -1.52
N GLN A 24 4.58 -4.84 -2.26
CA GLN A 24 4.48 -6.15 -2.91
C GLN A 24 4.28 -7.30 -1.90
N LEU A 25 4.96 -7.23 -0.75
CA LEU A 25 4.76 -8.19 0.33
C LEU A 25 3.35 -8.10 0.91
N TYR A 26 2.83 -6.89 1.13
CA TYR A 26 1.45 -6.71 1.60
C TYR A 26 0.43 -7.31 0.62
N VAL A 27 0.65 -7.20 -0.69
CA VAL A 27 -0.17 -7.88 -1.70
C VAL A 27 -0.05 -9.40 -1.59
N LYS A 28 1.18 -9.93 -1.47
CA LYS A 28 1.42 -11.38 -1.34
C LYS A 28 0.74 -11.96 -0.10
N PHE A 29 0.73 -11.21 1.01
CA PHE A 29 0.06 -11.58 2.25
C PHE A 29 -1.43 -11.24 2.29
N LYS A 30 -2.00 -10.74 1.19
CA LYS A 30 -3.41 -10.36 1.05
C LYS A 30 -3.88 -9.30 2.05
N VAL A 31 -2.96 -8.43 2.50
CA VAL A 31 -3.27 -7.28 3.37
C VAL A 31 -3.91 -6.15 2.57
N ILE A 32 -3.43 -5.94 1.35
CA ILE A 32 -4.03 -5.09 0.32
C ILE A 32 -4.06 -5.84 -1.00
N THR A 33 -4.86 -5.36 -1.94
CA THR A 33 -4.95 -5.89 -3.31
C THR A 33 -3.87 -5.31 -4.21
N ALA A 34 -3.61 -5.97 -5.35
CA ALA A 34 -2.71 -5.44 -6.36
C ALA A 34 -3.20 -4.08 -6.92
N ALA A 35 -4.51 -3.88 -7.05
CA ALA A 35 -5.09 -2.62 -7.52
C ALA A 35 -4.83 -1.48 -6.52
N GLU A 36 -5.05 -1.73 -5.23
CA GLU A 36 -4.73 -0.79 -4.16
C GLU A 36 -3.23 -0.44 -4.11
N MET A 37 -2.34 -1.42 -4.31
CA MET A 37 -0.91 -1.15 -4.43
C MET A 37 -0.60 -0.21 -5.61
N GLN A 38 -1.20 -0.42 -6.79
CA GLN A 38 -0.98 0.47 -7.94
C GLN A 38 -1.43 1.91 -7.63
N GLN A 39 -2.57 2.06 -6.95
CA GLN A 39 -3.05 3.37 -6.49
C GLN A 39 -2.07 4.03 -5.50
N ILE A 40 -1.50 3.27 -4.56
CA ILE A 40 -0.51 3.79 -3.60
C ILE A 40 0.77 4.23 -4.31
N LEU A 41 1.22 3.46 -5.32
CA LEU A 41 2.40 3.80 -6.11
C LEU A 41 2.19 4.99 -7.05
N GLY A 42 0.97 5.53 -7.16
CA GLY A 42 0.64 6.58 -8.12
C GLY A 42 0.69 6.11 -9.58
N ALA A 43 0.73 4.80 -9.81
CA ALA A 43 0.64 4.22 -11.14
C ALA A 43 -0.81 4.36 -11.61
N THR A 44 -1.10 5.45 -12.32
CA THR A 44 -2.36 5.63 -13.03
C THR A 44 -2.32 4.72 -14.24
N VAL A 45 -3.29 3.80 -14.35
CA VAL A 45 -3.52 3.01 -15.56
C VAL A 45 -3.92 3.94 -16.71
#